data_AF-A0A8H6HGW2-F1
#
_entry.id   AF-A0A8H6HGW2-F1
#
_cell.length_a   1.000
_cell.length_b   1.000
_cell.length_c   1.000
_cell.angle_alpha   90.00
_cell.angle_beta   90.00
_cell.angle_gamma   90.00
#
_symmetry.space_group_name_H-M   'P 1'
#
loop_
_entity.id
_entity.type
_entity.pdbx_description
1 polymer ?
#
loop_
_entity_poly.entity_id
_entity_poly.type
_entity_poly.pdbx_seq_one_letter_code
_entity_poly.pdbx_strand_id
1 'polypeptide(L)'
;KEKGKNVKPGSRADKGRQEHEFFASLPLRTERVNHVAWLDKEIRLNTLEDVEREVTQEVRNEVVWELHELNFRLELLLLDQALSPEEWKHPAGSEVRMQREQVLRRVFPVVEGQHSGFFVTAIPNVDGGLASQDWRERAAHVLALRTVVLSWPNCPSSIVNACLEMEERTMRDVERLVVGHYCRTFQSVFGRPPYRTCPTSFCIAEPDFARAFLWGSGRRCLTRWYVHLSL
;
A
#
# COMPACT_ATOMS: atom_id res chain seq x y z
N LYS A 1 21.39 61.44 26.83
CA LYS A 1 20.10 60.72 26.81
C LYS A 1 20.17 59.70 25.67
N GLU A 2 20.26 58.41 25.97
CA GLU A 2 19.54 57.34 25.25
C GLU A 2 19.87 56.00 25.91
N LYS A 3 18.81 55.30 26.31
CA LYS A 3 18.83 54.04 27.06
C LYS A 3 18.97 52.89 26.07
N GLY A 4 20.07 52.14 26.14
CA GLY A 4 20.25 50.87 25.43
C GLY A 4 19.48 49.75 26.13
N LYS A 5 18.52 49.17 25.41
CA LYS A 5 17.56 48.15 25.86
C LYS A 5 18.25 46.82 26.18
N ASN A 6 17.97 46.28 27.36
CA ASN A 6 18.31 44.93 27.79
C ASN A 6 17.34 43.94 27.12
N VAL A 7 17.83 43.13 26.18
CA VAL A 7 17.04 42.10 25.48
C VAL A 7 17.04 40.83 26.33
N LYS A 8 15.88 40.50 26.90
CA LYS A 8 15.66 39.20 27.57
C LYS A 8 15.66 38.08 26.53
N PRO A 9 16.29 36.92 26.79
CA PRO A 9 16.19 35.77 25.91
C PRO A 9 14.75 35.24 25.92
N GLY A 10 14.16 35.14 24.73
CA GLY A 10 12.82 34.61 24.53
C GLY A 10 12.74 33.16 25.00
N SER A 11 11.88 32.94 26.00
CA SER A 11 11.41 31.61 26.38
C SER A 11 10.85 30.94 25.13
N ARG A 12 11.50 29.86 24.67
CA ARG A 12 10.92 28.91 23.73
C ARG A 12 9.68 28.35 24.42
N ALA A 13 8.52 28.84 24.03
CA ALA A 13 7.25 28.23 24.37
C ALA A 13 7.30 26.78 23.87
N ASP A 14 7.45 25.87 24.83
CA ASP A 14 7.22 24.45 24.67
C ASP A 14 5.79 24.30 24.15
N LYS A 15 5.64 24.10 22.83
CA LYS A 15 4.36 23.77 22.22
C LYS A 15 4.06 22.35 22.70
N GLY A 16 3.48 22.30 23.89
CA GLY A 16 2.97 21.08 24.51
C GLY A 16 2.24 20.28 23.46
N ARG A 17 2.74 19.07 23.26
CA ARG A 17 2.14 18.01 22.45
C ARG A 17 0.68 17.92 22.89
N GLN A 18 -0.25 18.47 22.13
CA GLN A 18 -1.68 18.27 22.36
C GLN A 18 -1.93 16.79 22.11
N GLU A 19 -1.89 15.99 23.17
CA GLU A 19 -2.45 14.65 23.15
C GLU A 19 -3.94 14.84 22.82
N HIS A 20 -4.34 14.28 21.68
CA HIS A 20 -5.71 14.35 21.22
C HIS A 20 -6.61 13.78 22.33
N GLU A 21 -7.55 14.58 22.83
CA GLU A 21 -8.46 14.25 23.95
C GLU A 21 -9.14 12.87 23.75
N PHE A 22 -9.39 12.52 22.48
CA PHE A 22 -9.82 11.19 22.07
C PHE A 22 -8.89 10.07 22.54
N PHE A 23 -7.58 10.12 22.25
CA PHE A 23 -6.63 9.08 22.64
C PHE A 23 -6.42 9.04 24.16
N ALA A 24 -6.50 10.19 24.84
CA ALA A 24 -6.46 10.25 26.29
C ALA A 24 -7.71 9.63 26.96
N SER A 25 -8.86 9.66 26.27
CA SER A 25 -10.12 9.09 26.75
C SER A 25 -10.26 7.58 26.52
N LEU A 26 -9.42 7.00 25.65
CA LEU A 26 -9.46 5.56 25.40
C LEU A 26 -8.90 4.83 26.62
N PRO A 27 -9.65 3.89 27.23
CA PRO A 27 -9.13 3.11 28.34
C PRO A 27 -7.95 2.28 27.82
N LEU A 28 -6.74 2.67 28.22
CA LEU A 28 -5.57 1.84 27.99
C LEU A 28 -5.79 0.53 28.75
N ARG A 29 -5.81 -0.58 28.01
CA ARG A 29 -5.85 -1.90 28.63
C ARG A 29 -4.60 -2.06 29.49
N THR A 30 -4.77 -2.05 30.80
CA THR A 30 -3.74 -2.39 31.79
C THR A 30 -3.61 -3.89 31.98
N GLU A 31 -4.57 -4.66 31.47
CA GLU A 31 -4.59 -6.12 31.55
C GLU A 31 -3.68 -6.75 30.49
N ARG A 32 -3.06 -7.87 30.85
CA ARG A 32 -2.24 -8.65 29.93
C ARG A 32 -3.11 -9.26 28.84
N VAL A 33 -2.76 -9.00 27.57
CA VAL A 33 -3.43 -9.61 26.43
C VAL A 33 -3.01 -11.08 26.37
N ASN A 34 -3.96 -11.98 26.60
CA ASN A 34 -3.71 -13.43 26.66
C ASN A 34 -3.98 -14.15 25.33
N HIS A 35 -4.68 -13.49 24.39
CA HIS A 35 -4.89 -13.96 23.04
C HIS A 35 -5.15 -12.78 22.09
N VAL A 36 -4.89 -12.98 20.80
CA VAL A 36 -5.25 -12.07 19.71
C VAL A 36 -5.95 -12.89 18.63
N ALA A 37 -7.07 -12.39 18.13
CA ALA A 37 -7.71 -12.93 16.94
C ALA A 37 -7.15 -12.23 15.71
N TRP A 38 -6.70 -13.00 14.73
CA TRP A 38 -6.27 -12.53 13.43
C TRP A 38 -6.97 -13.36 12.36
N LEU A 39 -7.90 -12.73 11.65
CA LEU A 39 -8.87 -13.38 10.76
C LEU A 39 -9.61 -14.52 11.48
N ASP A 40 -9.44 -15.76 11.02
CA ASP A 40 -10.02 -16.98 11.57
C ASP A 40 -9.11 -17.68 12.59
N LYS A 41 -7.92 -17.15 12.85
CA LYS A 41 -6.94 -17.73 13.79
C LYS A 41 -6.97 -17.01 15.13
N GLU A 42 -7.02 -17.78 16.20
CA GLU A 42 -6.81 -17.30 17.56
C GLU A 42 -5.38 -17.66 18.00
N ILE A 43 -4.59 -16.63 18.33
CA ILE A 43 -3.18 -16.76 18.74
C ILE A 43 -3.09 -16.46 20.24
N ARG A 44 -2.70 -17.44 21.04
CA ARG A 44 -2.48 -17.32 22.49
C ARG A 44 -1.14 -16.67 22.79
N LEU A 45 -1.16 -15.77 23.79
CA LEU A 45 -0.02 -14.94 24.20
C LEU A 45 0.36 -15.17 25.69
N ASN A 46 0.00 -16.32 26.25
CA ASN A 46 0.22 -16.63 27.67
C ASN A 46 1.72 -16.73 28.02
N THR A 47 2.52 -17.34 27.15
CA THR A 47 3.98 -17.50 27.28
C THR A 47 4.69 -17.21 25.97
N LEU A 48 6.01 -16.94 26.01
CA LEU A 48 6.81 -16.74 24.79
C LEU A 48 6.86 -18.02 23.93
N GLU A 49 6.87 -19.19 24.55
CA GLU A 49 6.86 -20.47 23.84
C GLU A 49 5.53 -20.71 23.08
N ASP A 50 4.40 -20.27 23.66
CA ASP A 50 3.11 -20.31 22.97
C ASP A 50 3.11 -19.40 21.73
N VAL A 51 3.72 -18.21 21.84
CA VAL A 51 3.85 -17.28 20.72
C VAL A 51 4.72 -17.87 19.61
N GLU A 52 5.86 -18.46 19.94
CA GLU A 52 6.74 -19.07 18.92
C GLU A 52 6.08 -20.28 18.23
N ARG A 53 5.28 -21.05 18.96
CA ARG A 53 4.55 -22.20 18.43
C ARG A 53 3.38 -21.78 17.54
N GLU A 54 2.64 -20.73 17.91
CA GLU A 54 1.42 -20.31 17.22
C GLU A 54 1.69 -19.28 16.11
N VAL A 55 2.70 -18.42 16.26
CA VAL A 55 3.16 -17.47 15.23
C VAL A 55 4.20 -18.16 14.34
N THR A 56 3.72 -19.13 13.57
CA THR A 56 4.53 -19.87 12.59
C THR A 56 5.06 -18.93 11.50
N GLN A 57 6.04 -19.39 10.73
CA GLN A 57 6.59 -18.58 9.64
C GLN A 57 5.53 -18.25 8.59
N GLU A 58 4.56 -19.13 8.37
CA GLU A 58 3.42 -18.92 7.49
C GLU A 58 2.54 -17.77 7.97
N VAL A 59 2.17 -17.77 9.27
CA VAL A 59 1.39 -16.67 9.87
C VAL A 59 2.14 -15.34 9.75
N ARG A 60 3.46 -15.33 9.98
CA ARG A 60 4.28 -14.11 9.80
C ARG A 60 4.24 -13.62 8.37
N ASN A 61 4.39 -14.51 7.40
CA ASN A 61 4.37 -14.16 5.99
C ASN A 61 3.02 -13.60 5.56
N GLU A 62 1.93 -14.20 6.05
CA GLU A 62 0.57 -13.74 5.76
C GLU A 62 0.29 -12.36 6.38
N VAL A 63 0.67 -12.13 7.64
CA VAL A 63 0.55 -10.82 8.30
C VAL A 63 1.37 -9.76 7.57
N VAL A 64 2.62 -10.09 7.20
CA VAL A 64 3.47 -9.19 6.44
C VAL A 64 2.85 -8.88 5.10
N TRP A 65 2.35 -9.88 4.37
CA TRP A 65 1.65 -9.69 3.10
C TRP A 65 0.43 -8.77 3.26
N GLU A 66 -0.40 -9.01 4.26
CA GLU A 66 -1.60 -8.20 4.54
C GLU A 66 -1.22 -6.74 4.82
N LEU A 67 -0.18 -6.51 5.62
CA LEU A 67 0.31 -5.15 5.89
C LEU A 67 0.80 -4.46 4.61
N HIS A 68 1.48 -5.17 3.70
CA HIS A 68 1.89 -4.61 2.41
C HIS A 68 0.70 -4.28 1.52
N GLU A 69 -0.28 -5.17 1.44
CA GLU A 69 -1.48 -4.97 0.63
C GLU A 69 -2.35 -3.81 1.17
N LEU A 70 -2.54 -3.73 2.49
CA LEU A 70 -3.26 -2.62 3.12
C LEU A 70 -2.54 -1.29 2.93
N ASN A 71 -1.22 -1.27 3.14
CA ASN A 71 -0.43 -0.06 2.92
C ASN A 71 -0.54 0.40 1.47
N PHE A 72 -0.51 -0.51 0.49
CA PHE A 72 -0.73 -0.16 -0.92
C PHE A 72 -2.05 0.57 -1.13
N ARG A 73 -3.14 -0.06 -0.66
CA ARG A 73 -4.51 0.41 -0.85
C ARG A 73 -4.69 1.79 -0.27
N LEU A 74 -4.16 2.01 0.93
CA LEU A 74 -4.19 3.28 1.62
C LEU A 74 -3.30 4.32 0.94
N GLU A 75 -2.10 3.96 0.50
CA GLU A 75 -1.19 4.86 -0.20
C GLU A 75 -1.75 5.33 -1.54
N LEU A 76 -2.36 4.42 -2.31
CA LEU A 76 -3.03 4.78 -3.55
C LEU A 76 -4.21 5.72 -3.28
N LEU A 77 -5.04 5.43 -2.26
CA LEU A 77 -6.14 6.29 -1.85
C LEU A 77 -5.67 7.68 -1.42
N LEU A 78 -4.63 7.76 -0.58
CA LEU A 78 -4.09 9.02 -0.08
C LEU A 78 -3.46 9.85 -1.21
N LEU A 79 -2.74 9.20 -2.13
CA LEU A 79 -2.18 9.88 -3.29
C LEU A 79 -3.29 10.45 -4.17
N ASP A 80 -4.32 9.65 -4.41
CA ASP A 80 -5.48 10.06 -5.19
C ASP A 80 -6.21 11.27 -4.59
N GLN A 81 -6.36 11.27 -3.26
CA GLN A 81 -6.91 12.40 -2.50
C GLN A 81 -6.07 13.66 -2.63
N ALA A 82 -4.75 13.53 -2.60
CA ALA A 82 -3.83 14.66 -2.73
C ALA A 82 -3.86 15.27 -4.14
N LEU A 83 -4.04 14.45 -5.17
CA LEU A 83 -3.98 14.86 -6.58
C LEU A 83 -5.31 15.33 -7.15
N SER A 84 -6.44 14.85 -6.59
CA SER A 84 -7.79 15.20 -7.05
C SER A 84 -8.68 15.78 -5.92
N PRO A 85 -8.24 16.83 -5.20
CA PRO A 85 -8.96 17.33 -4.01
C PRO A 85 -10.40 17.75 -4.30
N GLU A 86 -10.68 18.18 -5.52
CA GLU A 86 -12.02 18.58 -5.97
C GLU A 86 -13.02 17.42 -6.01
N GLU A 87 -12.56 16.20 -6.26
CA GLU A 87 -13.41 14.99 -6.24
C GLU A 87 -13.65 14.49 -4.80
N TRP A 88 -12.71 14.79 -3.89
CA TRP A 88 -12.72 14.29 -2.51
C TRP A 88 -13.31 15.27 -1.47
N LYS A 89 -13.47 16.55 -1.81
CA LYS A 89 -14.14 17.55 -0.94
C LYS A 89 -15.62 17.27 -0.71
N HIS A 90 -16.23 16.43 -1.56
CA HIS A 90 -17.63 16.07 -1.44
C HIS A 90 -17.86 15.15 -0.22
N PRO A 91 -19.02 15.25 0.45
CA PRO A 91 -19.31 14.42 1.62
C PRO A 91 -19.28 12.93 1.27
N ALA A 92 -18.95 12.10 2.27
CA ALA A 92 -19.02 10.65 2.14
C ALA A 92 -20.44 10.23 1.68
N GLY A 93 -20.52 9.34 0.70
CA GLY A 93 -21.78 8.90 0.10
C GLY A 93 -22.34 9.82 -1.00
N SER A 94 -21.67 10.92 -1.34
CA SER A 94 -22.00 11.67 -2.55
C SER A 94 -21.66 10.87 -3.81
N GLU A 95 -22.43 11.07 -4.87
CA GLU A 95 -22.26 10.36 -6.14
C GLU A 95 -20.83 10.53 -6.71
N VAL A 96 -20.29 11.76 -6.69
CA VAL A 96 -18.94 12.07 -7.18
C VAL A 96 -17.89 11.26 -6.42
N ARG A 97 -17.96 11.25 -5.08
CA ARG A 97 -17.01 10.52 -4.25
C ARG A 97 -17.18 9.00 -4.40
N MET A 98 -18.42 8.51 -4.49
CA MET A 98 -18.69 7.09 -4.69
C MET A 98 -18.14 6.59 -6.03
N GLN A 99 -18.32 7.37 -7.11
CA GLN A 99 -17.75 7.05 -8.42
C GLN A 99 -16.23 6.98 -8.36
N ARG A 100 -15.59 7.95 -7.68
CA ARG A 100 -14.13 7.95 -7.53
C ARG A 100 -13.62 6.75 -6.73
N GLU A 101 -14.28 6.44 -5.62
CA GLU A 101 -13.97 5.24 -4.82
C GLU A 101 -14.15 3.95 -5.64
N GLN A 102 -15.18 3.86 -6.50
CA GLN A 102 -15.37 2.70 -7.37
C GLN A 102 -14.23 2.53 -8.38
N VAL A 103 -13.71 3.62 -8.96
CA VAL A 103 -12.57 3.56 -9.88
C VAL A 103 -11.34 3.02 -9.18
N LEU A 104 -11.04 3.50 -7.96
CA LEU A 104 -9.93 2.99 -7.15
C LEU A 104 -10.12 1.52 -6.77
N ARG A 105 -11.33 1.11 -6.37
CA ARG A 105 -11.62 -0.26 -5.95
C ARG A 105 -11.42 -1.29 -7.06
N ARG A 106 -11.56 -0.90 -8.34
CA ARG A 106 -11.30 -1.79 -9.50
C ARG A 106 -9.84 -2.18 -9.65
N VAL A 107 -8.91 -1.43 -9.05
CA VAL A 107 -7.48 -1.78 -9.05
C VAL A 107 -7.25 -3.09 -8.28
N PHE A 108 -8.05 -3.35 -7.24
CA PHE A 108 -7.88 -4.49 -6.35
C PHE A 108 -8.73 -5.67 -6.80
N PRO A 109 -8.25 -6.92 -6.58
CA PRO A 109 -9.04 -8.10 -6.86
C PRO A 109 -10.29 -8.15 -5.99
N VAL A 110 -11.39 -8.63 -6.57
CA VAL A 110 -12.62 -8.95 -5.86
C VAL A 110 -12.54 -10.41 -5.45
N VAL A 111 -12.58 -10.70 -4.15
CA VAL A 111 -12.76 -12.07 -3.66
C VAL A 111 -14.24 -12.43 -3.81
N GLU A 112 -14.54 -13.62 -4.31
CA GLU A 112 -15.92 -14.10 -4.47
C GLU A 112 -16.74 -13.92 -3.18
N GLY A 113 -17.92 -13.30 -3.29
CA GLY A 113 -18.78 -13.01 -2.15
C GLY A 113 -18.39 -11.80 -1.30
N GLN A 114 -17.33 -11.07 -1.66
CA GLN A 114 -16.90 -9.85 -0.96
C GLN A 114 -16.94 -8.62 -1.88
N HIS A 115 -17.20 -7.44 -1.32
CA HIS A 115 -17.06 -6.19 -2.05
C HIS A 115 -15.58 -5.81 -2.13
N SER A 116 -15.11 -5.33 -3.30
CA SER A 116 -13.79 -4.70 -3.36
C SER A 116 -13.74 -3.50 -2.42
N GLY A 117 -12.87 -3.58 -1.44
CA GLY A 117 -12.68 -2.58 -0.40
C GLY A 117 -11.22 -2.19 -0.25
N PHE A 118 -10.98 -1.06 0.39
CA PHE A 118 -9.62 -0.62 0.77
C PHE A 118 -9.02 -1.50 1.88
N PHE A 119 -9.85 -2.26 2.58
CA PHE A 119 -9.43 -3.21 3.61
C PHE A 119 -9.43 -4.64 3.07
N VAL A 120 -8.44 -5.40 3.50
CA VAL A 120 -8.36 -6.84 3.27
C VAL A 120 -9.27 -7.53 4.28
N THR A 121 -10.23 -8.28 3.77
CA THR A 121 -11.24 -8.99 4.58
C THR A 121 -10.96 -10.49 4.72
N ALA A 122 -10.08 -11.02 3.87
CA ALA A 122 -9.59 -12.39 3.90
C ALA A 122 -8.25 -12.46 3.15
N ILE A 123 -7.39 -13.40 3.56
CA ILE A 123 -6.17 -13.69 2.80
C ILE A 123 -6.54 -14.54 1.60
N PRO A 124 -6.17 -14.12 0.38
CA PRO A 124 -6.41 -14.93 -0.79
C PRO A 124 -5.52 -16.18 -0.76
N ASN A 125 -6.09 -17.32 -1.17
CA ASN A 125 -5.36 -18.58 -1.30
C ASN A 125 -4.54 -18.68 -2.60
N VAL A 126 -4.66 -17.68 -3.47
CA VAL A 126 -4.03 -17.63 -4.80
C VAL A 126 -3.57 -16.21 -5.08
N ASP A 127 -2.41 -16.06 -5.73
CA ASP A 127 -1.93 -14.79 -6.24
C ASP A 127 -2.91 -14.25 -7.28
N GLY A 128 -3.55 -13.13 -6.99
CA GLY A 128 -4.55 -12.50 -7.85
C GLY A 128 -4.32 -11.01 -8.03
N GLY A 129 -5.09 -10.39 -8.91
CA GLY A 129 -5.02 -8.94 -9.09
C GLY A 129 -3.75 -8.47 -9.79
N LEU A 130 -3.14 -7.40 -9.27
CA LEU A 130 -1.83 -6.93 -9.73
C LEU A 130 -0.70 -7.94 -9.48
N ALA A 131 -0.89 -8.87 -8.54
CA ALA A 131 0.08 -9.92 -8.21
C ALA A 131 -0.14 -11.23 -9.01
N SER A 132 -1.21 -11.33 -9.81
CA SER A 132 -1.52 -12.56 -10.57
C SER A 132 -0.38 -12.92 -11.52
N GLN A 133 -0.10 -14.21 -11.66
CA GLN A 133 0.86 -14.72 -12.65
C GLN A 133 0.30 -14.69 -14.07
N ASP A 134 -1.02 -14.85 -14.21
CA ASP A 134 -1.68 -14.72 -15.51
C ASP A 134 -1.67 -13.25 -15.92
N TRP A 135 -0.98 -12.96 -17.03
CA TRP A 135 -0.90 -11.60 -17.56
C TRP A 135 -2.27 -11.08 -17.97
N ARG A 136 -3.23 -11.95 -18.33
CA ARG A 136 -4.58 -11.53 -18.72
C ARG A 136 -5.39 -11.05 -17.52
N GLU A 137 -5.30 -11.75 -16.40
CA GLU A 137 -5.91 -11.31 -15.15
C GLU A 137 -5.25 -10.00 -14.68
N ARG A 138 -3.91 -9.98 -14.61
CA ARG A 138 -3.15 -8.81 -14.20
C ARG A 138 -3.43 -7.59 -15.08
N ALA A 139 -3.62 -7.79 -16.39
CA ALA A 139 -3.93 -6.72 -17.35
C ALA A 139 -5.19 -5.94 -16.96
N ALA A 140 -6.25 -6.61 -16.48
CA ALA A 140 -7.48 -5.93 -16.05
C ALA A 140 -7.22 -4.92 -14.91
N HIS A 141 -6.39 -5.32 -13.94
CA HIS A 141 -6.02 -4.50 -12.80
C HIS A 141 -5.02 -3.39 -13.17
N VAL A 142 -4.11 -3.66 -14.10
CA VAL A 142 -3.20 -2.64 -14.66
C VAL A 142 -3.97 -1.56 -15.42
N LEU A 143 -4.98 -1.93 -16.19
CA LEU A 143 -5.84 -0.98 -16.90
C LEU A 143 -6.73 -0.17 -15.94
N ALA A 144 -7.18 -0.78 -14.85
CA ALA A 144 -7.86 -0.06 -13.78
C ALA A 144 -6.92 0.97 -13.13
N LEU A 145 -5.68 0.58 -12.80
CA LEU A 145 -4.69 1.50 -12.25
C LEU A 145 -4.33 2.62 -13.24
N ARG A 146 -4.22 2.30 -14.53
CA ARG A 146 -4.05 3.30 -15.60
C ARG A 146 -5.18 4.32 -15.57
N THR A 147 -6.42 3.89 -15.41
CA THR A 147 -7.59 4.78 -15.35
C THR A 147 -7.47 5.78 -14.19
N VAL A 148 -7.02 5.32 -13.02
CA VAL A 148 -6.72 6.20 -11.88
C VAL A 148 -5.63 7.20 -12.25
N VAL A 149 -4.49 6.72 -12.75
CA VAL A 149 -3.33 7.54 -13.10
C VAL A 149 -3.63 8.57 -14.20
N LEU A 150 -4.50 8.25 -15.16
CA LEU A 150 -4.89 9.17 -16.24
C LEU A 150 -5.65 10.40 -15.75
N SER A 151 -6.33 10.28 -14.61
CA SER A 151 -7.07 11.40 -14.02
C SER A 151 -6.20 12.33 -13.18
N TRP A 152 -4.96 11.96 -12.91
CA TRP A 152 -4.02 12.79 -12.15
C TRP A 152 -3.41 13.90 -13.03
N PRO A 153 -3.05 15.05 -12.43
CA PRO A 153 -2.39 16.11 -13.17
C PRO A 153 -1.02 15.65 -13.69
N ASN A 154 -0.61 16.18 -14.84
CA ASN A 154 0.68 15.90 -15.49
C ASN A 154 0.89 14.41 -15.85
N CYS A 155 -0.19 13.69 -16.17
CA CYS A 155 -0.07 12.33 -16.71
C CYS A 155 0.72 12.34 -18.04
N PRO A 156 1.80 11.55 -18.19
CA PRO A 156 2.64 11.58 -19.37
C PRO A 156 1.91 11.03 -20.60
N SER A 157 2.18 11.64 -21.76
CA SER A 157 1.58 11.24 -23.05
C SER A 157 1.87 9.77 -23.41
N SER A 158 2.97 9.20 -22.91
CA SER A 158 3.29 7.78 -23.07
C SER A 158 2.25 6.84 -22.43
N ILE A 159 1.60 7.26 -21.34
CA ILE A 159 0.51 6.48 -20.70
C ILE A 159 -0.82 6.75 -21.40
N VAL A 160 -1.08 8.01 -21.77
CA VAL A 160 -2.30 8.45 -22.46
C VAL A 160 -2.43 7.73 -23.81
N ASN A 161 -1.36 7.69 -24.60
CA ASN A 161 -1.34 7.14 -25.95
C ASN A 161 -0.83 5.70 -26.00
N ALA A 162 -0.74 5.01 -24.86
CA ALA A 162 -0.24 3.66 -24.81
C ALA A 162 -1.12 2.71 -25.65
N CYS A 163 -0.49 1.80 -26.39
CA CYS A 163 -1.22 0.74 -27.10
C CYS A 163 -1.90 -0.19 -26.07
N LEU A 164 -3.19 -0.49 -26.28
CA LEU A 164 -3.99 -1.34 -25.41
C LEU A 164 -4.36 -2.67 -26.07
N GLU A 165 -3.59 -3.07 -27.08
CA GLU A 165 -3.72 -4.40 -27.66
C GLU A 165 -3.49 -5.45 -26.57
N MET A 166 -4.38 -6.44 -26.52
CA MET A 166 -4.34 -7.53 -25.55
C MET A 166 -3.24 -8.54 -25.93
N GLU A 167 -2.00 -8.06 -25.87
CA GLU A 167 -0.76 -8.81 -26.05
C GLU A 167 0.10 -8.68 -24.78
N GLU A 168 0.73 -9.77 -24.38
CA GLU A 168 1.52 -9.83 -23.15
C GLU A 168 2.66 -8.79 -23.11
N ARG A 169 3.37 -8.60 -24.22
CA ARG A 169 4.48 -7.63 -24.30
C ARG A 169 3.98 -6.21 -24.11
N THR A 170 2.93 -5.84 -24.85
CA THR A 170 2.28 -4.53 -24.78
C THR A 170 1.76 -4.26 -23.36
N MET A 171 1.07 -5.22 -22.74
CA MET A 171 0.55 -5.05 -21.38
C MET A 171 1.66 -4.91 -20.33
N ARG A 172 2.78 -5.62 -20.49
CA ARG A 172 3.96 -5.45 -19.63
C ARG A 172 4.56 -4.05 -19.76
N ASP A 173 4.57 -3.47 -20.95
CA ASP A 173 5.06 -2.10 -21.16
C ASP A 173 4.11 -1.05 -20.57
N VAL A 174 2.80 -1.23 -20.72
CA VAL A 174 1.79 -0.40 -20.04
C VAL A 174 1.96 -0.47 -18.52
N GLU A 175 2.12 -1.68 -17.97
CA GLU A 175 2.35 -1.91 -16.53
C GLU A 175 3.56 -1.11 -16.03
N ARG A 176 4.70 -1.21 -16.72
CA ARG A 176 5.92 -0.46 -16.38
C ARG A 176 5.71 1.05 -16.39
N LEU A 177 5.04 1.57 -17.42
CA LEU A 177 4.79 3.00 -17.55
C LEU A 177 3.88 3.52 -16.43
N VAL A 178 2.79 2.80 -16.16
CA VAL A 178 1.80 3.16 -15.14
C VAL A 178 2.40 3.09 -13.74
N VAL A 179 3.05 1.98 -13.38
CA VAL A 179 3.69 1.80 -12.07
C VAL A 179 4.84 2.80 -11.89
N GLY A 180 5.64 3.02 -12.94
CA GLY A 180 6.73 3.99 -12.89
C GLY A 180 6.24 5.42 -12.66
N HIS A 181 5.13 5.82 -13.29
CA HIS A 181 4.52 7.11 -13.01
C HIS A 181 3.93 7.18 -11.59
N TYR A 182 3.22 6.14 -11.15
CA TYR A 182 2.72 6.06 -9.77
C TYR A 182 3.82 6.31 -8.73
N CYS A 183 4.93 5.57 -8.80
CA CYS A 183 6.02 5.69 -7.84
C CYS A 183 6.65 7.09 -7.84
N ARG A 184 6.89 7.66 -9.02
CA ARG A 184 7.44 9.02 -9.14
C ARG A 184 6.50 10.08 -8.60
N THR A 185 5.20 9.97 -8.92
CA THR A 185 4.18 10.91 -8.45
C THR A 185 4.02 10.81 -6.93
N PHE A 186 4.00 9.58 -6.39
CA PHE A 186 3.95 9.36 -4.94
C PHE A 186 5.16 10.00 -4.24
N GLN A 187 6.36 9.78 -4.76
CA GLN A 187 7.58 10.36 -4.20
C GLN A 187 7.58 11.89 -4.29
N SER A 188 7.10 12.45 -5.40
CA SER A 188 6.98 13.90 -5.56
C SER A 188 5.99 14.52 -4.57
N VAL A 189 4.91 13.83 -4.22
CA VAL A 189 3.87 14.35 -3.32
C VAL A 189 4.24 14.15 -1.85
N PHE A 190 4.71 12.96 -1.47
CA PHE A 190 4.95 12.60 -0.07
C PHE A 190 6.42 12.66 0.35
N GLY A 191 7.37 12.92 -0.56
CA GLY A 191 8.79 13.01 -0.26
C GLY A 191 9.47 11.68 0.08
N ARG A 192 8.78 10.55 -0.16
CA ARG A 192 9.30 9.19 0.07
C ARG A 192 8.80 8.23 -1.01
N PRO A 193 9.51 7.13 -1.31
CA PRO A 193 8.93 6.09 -2.16
C PRO A 193 7.67 5.48 -1.52
N PRO A 194 6.72 4.98 -2.33
CA PRO A 194 5.61 4.20 -1.81
C PRO A 194 6.15 2.94 -1.09
N TYR A 195 5.35 2.40 -0.19
CA TYR A 195 5.60 1.08 0.35
C TYR A 195 5.66 0.09 -0.82
N ARG A 196 6.55 -0.89 -0.75
CA ARG A 196 6.76 -1.79 -1.89
C ARG A 196 5.63 -2.80 -1.96
N THR A 197 4.75 -2.65 -2.91
CA THR A 197 3.57 -3.49 -3.01
C THR A 197 3.86 -4.55 -4.05
N CYS A 198 4.09 -5.77 -3.58
CA CYS A 198 4.33 -6.97 -4.39
C CYS A 198 5.65 -6.99 -5.21
N PRO A 199 6.30 -8.16 -5.35
CA PRO A 199 7.45 -8.35 -6.23
C PRO A 199 6.99 -8.46 -7.69
N THR A 200 6.45 -7.39 -8.27
CA THR A 200 6.43 -7.33 -9.75
C THR A 200 7.89 -7.30 -10.20
N SER A 201 8.26 -8.23 -11.09
CA SER A 201 9.64 -8.52 -11.52
C SER A 201 10.35 -7.35 -12.23
N PHE A 202 9.82 -6.12 -12.14
CA PHE A 202 10.26 -4.95 -12.91
C PHE A 202 10.72 -3.75 -12.09
N CYS A 203 10.58 -3.76 -10.76
CA CYS A 203 11.20 -2.74 -9.90
C CYS A 203 12.72 -2.93 -9.70
N ILE A 204 13.38 -3.81 -10.46
CA ILE A 204 14.85 -4.03 -10.47
C ILE A 204 15.54 -3.19 -11.56
N ALA A 205 14.96 -2.06 -11.96
CA ALA A 205 15.55 -1.17 -12.98
C ALA A 205 16.27 0.07 -12.40
N GLU A 206 16.48 0.14 -11.08
CA GLU A 206 17.54 0.98 -10.51
C GLU A 206 18.53 0.10 -9.71
N PRO A 207 19.81 0.03 -10.14
CA PRO A 207 20.78 -0.92 -9.58
C PRO A 207 21.18 -0.62 -8.13
N ASP A 208 20.92 0.59 -7.61
CA ASP A 208 21.38 0.99 -6.27
C ASP A 208 20.42 0.57 -5.13
N PHE A 209 19.17 0.21 -5.43
CA PHE A 209 18.16 -0.12 -4.41
C PHE A 209 17.92 -1.63 -4.21
N ALA A 210 18.60 -2.49 -4.97
CA ALA A 210 18.31 -3.92 -5.08
C ALA A 210 19.02 -4.83 -4.06
N ARG A 211 19.72 -4.29 -3.06
CA ARG A 211 20.57 -5.09 -2.14
C ARG A 211 19.96 -5.50 -0.81
N ALA A 212 18.69 -5.19 -0.53
CA ALA A 212 18.10 -5.58 0.75
C ALA A 212 16.83 -6.41 0.53
N PHE A 213 16.81 -7.58 1.16
CA PHE A 213 15.68 -8.50 1.39
C PHE A 213 15.49 -9.64 0.38
N LEU A 214 16.36 -10.64 0.52
CA LEU A 214 16.20 -12.02 0.05
C LEU A 214 15.55 -12.85 1.17
N TRP A 215 14.28 -13.26 1.08
CA TRP A 215 13.69 -14.21 2.05
C TRP A 215 13.10 -15.47 1.39
N GLY A 216 13.74 -16.60 1.74
CA GLY A 216 13.27 -17.96 2.01
C GLY A 216 11.99 -18.50 1.39
N SER A 217 12.13 -19.63 0.68
CA SER A 217 11.06 -20.40 0.04
C SER A 217 10.30 -21.31 1.02
N GLY A 218 8.96 -21.26 0.99
CA GLY A 218 8.06 -22.18 1.69
C GLY A 218 6.64 -22.09 1.11
N ARG A 219 6.10 -23.21 0.63
CA ARG A 219 4.87 -23.28 -0.19
C ARG A 219 3.61 -22.79 0.53
N ARG A 220 3.04 -21.68 0.04
CA ARG A 220 1.74 -21.62 -0.70
C ARG A 220 1.32 -20.19 -1.10
N CYS A 221 2.02 -19.17 -0.59
CA CYS A 221 1.94 -17.79 -1.10
C CYS A 221 3.32 -17.20 -1.46
N LEU A 222 4.40 -18.00 -1.34
CA LEU A 222 5.80 -17.60 -1.59
C LEU A 222 6.62 -18.78 -2.12
N THR A 223 6.13 -19.45 -3.16
CA THR A 223 6.91 -20.52 -3.79
C THR A 223 7.65 -20.04 -5.01
N ARG A 224 8.99 -19.99 -4.87
CA ARG A 224 9.98 -20.26 -5.92
C ARG A 224 10.34 -19.08 -6.84
N TRP A 225 11.28 -18.27 -6.37
CA TRP A 225 12.20 -17.52 -7.25
C TRP A 225 13.63 -17.76 -6.80
N TYR A 226 14.24 -18.84 -7.31
CA TYR A 226 15.69 -19.07 -7.32
C TYR A 226 16.06 -19.69 -8.68
N VAL A 227 16.99 -19.02 -9.36
CA VAL A 227 17.89 -19.46 -10.46
C VAL A 227 17.27 -19.81 -11.82
N HIS A 228 17.47 -18.90 -12.79
CA HIS A 228 18.26 -19.22 -13.98
C HIS A 228 18.90 -17.94 -14.55
N LEU A 229 20.04 -17.56 -13.97
CA LEU A 229 21.06 -16.77 -14.65
C LEU A 229 22.33 -17.61 -14.59
N SER A 230 22.55 -18.35 -15.68
CA SER A 230 23.85 -18.89 -16.03
C SER A 230 24.13 -18.41 -17.44
N LEU A 231 25.10 -17.49 -17.53
CA LEU A 231 25.76 -16.96 -18.73
C LEU A 231 24.93 -16.03 -19.63
#